data_AF-U1R0H2-F1
#
_entry.id   AF-U1R0H2-F1
#
_cell.length_a   1.000
_cell.length_b   1.000
_cell.length_c   1.000
_cell.angle_alpha   90.00
_cell.angle_beta   90.00
_cell.angle_gamma   90.00
#
_symmetry.space_group_name_H-M   'P 1'
#
loop_
_entity.id
_entity.type
_entity.pdbx_description
1 polymer ?
#
loop_
_entity_poly.entity_id
_entity_poly.type
_entity_poly.pdbx_seq_one_letter_code
_entity_poly.pdbx_strand_id
1 'polypeptide(L)'
;TYSVKVVKDGVLTDTDQTGDPDNKLDNASEPITLDEKNPTKGDVDFGYVPNNTITGTVYRDDNRDKMINGDEPGLERVSVQLLDEDGKVLQTLDTDADGNYAFQHLPDGKYTVKVVRSSSIKDYDQTEDPDATVDDTSAVYDMGPGHSLQENVNFGYVPDYLIAGRVYRDADKSGSYTDGEETFGGVTVDLLDKDGNVVATTTTDKDGKYSFEKLPAGTYRVKVHPDGALAGLDQTEDPDGIADSMSGEITIGFENQSVTGVNFGYVAPDAPAVEPSIMQRLARTGFDGLIGGAGLGAAVVGGMFLWMRSRRQG
;
A
#
# COMPACT_ATOMS: atom_id res chain seq x y z
N THR A 1 -10.54 -60.88 34.90
CA THR A 1 -9.94 -60.13 33.77
C THR A 1 -10.12 -58.66 34.04
N TYR A 2 -9.08 -57.87 33.83
CA TYR A 2 -9.01 -56.43 34.08
C TYR A 2 -8.50 -55.73 32.83
N SER A 3 -8.64 -54.41 32.74
CA SER A 3 -7.94 -53.59 31.74
C SER A 3 -7.47 -52.31 32.40
N VAL A 4 -6.42 -51.71 31.86
CA VAL A 4 -5.94 -50.38 32.26
C VAL A 4 -6.38 -49.40 31.18
N LYS A 5 -6.88 -48.24 31.59
CA LYS A 5 -7.18 -47.13 30.70
C LYS A 5 -6.58 -45.85 31.28
N VAL A 6 -5.80 -45.15 30.49
CA VAL A 6 -5.28 -43.83 30.84
C VAL A 6 -6.35 -42.80 30.47
N VAL A 7 -6.65 -41.90 31.42
CA VAL A 7 -7.49 -40.73 31.19
C VAL A 7 -6.56 -39.58 30.81
N LYS A 8 -6.83 -38.94 29.68
CA LYS A 8 -6.10 -37.75 29.22
C LYS A 8 -6.63 -36.51 29.91
N ASP A 9 -6.22 -36.29 31.16
CA ASP A 9 -6.52 -35.09 31.92
C ASP A 9 -5.24 -34.45 32.51
N GLY A 10 -5.36 -33.22 33.00
CA GLY A 10 -4.23 -32.46 33.54
C GLY A 10 -3.08 -32.35 32.54
N VAL A 11 -1.93 -32.93 32.89
CA VAL A 11 -0.71 -32.88 32.06
C VAL A 11 -0.79 -33.70 30.77
N LEU A 12 -1.76 -34.62 30.66
CA LEU A 12 -1.97 -35.44 29.46
C LEU A 12 -3.06 -34.89 28.54
N THR A 13 -3.68 -33.75 28.89
CA THR A 13 -4.79 -33.17 28.12
C THR A 13 -4.40 -32.97 26.65
N ASP A 14 -3.23 -32.38 26.42
CA ASP A 14 -2.75 -31.95 25.09
C ASP A 14 -1.53 -32.76 24.62
N THR A 15 -1.54 -34.07 24.88
CA THR A 15 -0.46 -34.97 24.45
C THR A 15 -0.96 -35.99 23.43
N ASP A 16 -0.18 -36.33 22.42
CA ASP A 16 -0.50 -37.46 21.55
C ASP A 16 0.06 -38.75 22.14
N GLN A 17 -0.74 -39.83 22.05
CA GLN A 17 -0.29 -41.13 22.51
C GLN A 17 0.67 -41.73 21.48
N THR A 18 1.85 -42.14 21.94
CA THR A 18 2.90 -42.73 21.09
C THR A 18 3.13 -44.20 21.37
N GLY A 19 2.54 -44.74 22.43
CA GLY A 19 2.59 -46.17 22.74
C GLY A 19 1.55 -46.61 23.76
N ASP A 20 1.17 -47.87 23.66
CA ASP A 20 0.44 -48.66 24.66
C ASP A 20 0.82 -50.15 24.53
N PRO A 21 0.40 -50.99 25.50
CA PRO A 21 0.82 -52.39 25.53
C PRO A 21 0.34 -53.24 24.35
N ASP A 22 -0.64 -52.77 23.57
CA ASP A 22 -1.20 -53.48 22.42
C ASP A 22 -0.99 -52.76 21.07
N ASN A 23 -0.33 -51.61 21.06
CA ASN A 23 -0.01 -50.76 19.90
C ASN A 23 -1.24 -50.26 19.13
N LYS A 24 -2.38 -50.08 19.80
CA LYS A 24 -3.59 -49.51 19.17
C LYS A 24 -3.72 -48.01 19.33
N LEU A 25 -2.96 -47.41 20.24
CA LEU A 25 -3.02 -45.98 20.57
C LEU A 25 -4.43 -45.52 20.95
N ASP A 26 -5.13 -46.31 21.77
CA ASP A 26 -6.51 -46.05 22.21
C ASP A 26 -6.61 -45.67 23.70
N ASN A 27 -5.46 -45.41 24.33
CA ASN A 27 -5.26 -45.16 25.75
C ASN A 27 -5.69 -46.33 26.64
N ALA A 28 -5.80 -47.55 26.11
CA ALA A 28 -6.18 -48.73 26.88
C ALA A 28 -5.22 -49.90 26.65
N SER A 29 -5.28 -50.87 27.57
CA SER A 29 -4.65 -52.17 27.38
C SER A 29 -5.66 -53.17 26.83
N GLU A 30 -5.18 -54.21 26.15
CA GLU A 30 -5.92 -55.48 26.02
C GLU A 30 -6.36 -56.01 27.40
N PRO A 31 -7.39 -56.88 27.47
CA PRO A 31 -7.80 -57.51 28.72
C PRO A 31 -6.69 -58.36 29.34
N ILE A 32 -6.33 -58.04 30.58
CA ILE A 32 -5.32 -58.73 31.39
C ILE A 32 -6.02 -59.78 32.27
N THR A 33 -5.61 -61.04 32.14
CA THR A 33 -6.08 -62.13 33.00
C THR A 33 -5.04 -62.45 34.06
N LEU A 34 -5.46 -62.40 35.33
CA LEU A 34 -4.64 -62.79 36.48
C LEU A 34 -5.22 -64.08 37.06
N ASP A 35 -4.35 -65.02 37.42
CA ASP A 35 -4.71 -66.30 38.04
C ASP A 35 -3.64 -66.78 39.04
N GLU A 36 -3.82 -67.95 39.64
CA GLU A 36 -2.87 -68.52 40.61
C GLU A 36 -1.45 -68.72 40.04
N LYS A 37 -1.32 -68.87 38.72
CA LYS A 37 -0.03 -69.07 38.04
C LYS A 37 0.58 -67.76 37.55
N ASN A 38 -0.24 -66.74 37.30
CA ASN A 38 0.14 -65.41 36.83
C ASN A 38 -0.54 -64.33 37.70
N PRO A 39 -0.15 -64.20 38.97
CA PRO A 39 -0.83 -63.29 39.90
C PRO A 39 -0.53 -61.81 39.65
N THR A 40 0.47 -61.49 38.81
CA THR A 40 0.93 -60.12 38.54
C THR A 40 1.21 -59.91 37.06
N LYS A 41 0.93 -58.69 36.56
CA LYS A 41 1.31 -58.24 35.23
C LYS A 41 2.03 -56.89 35.36
N GLY A 42 3.32 -56.86 34.97
CA GLY A 42 4.10 -55.64 34.81
C GLY A 42 4.12 -55.18 33.35
N ASP A 43 4.89 -54.12 33.09
CA ASP A 43 5.13 -53.55 31.75
C ASP A 43 3.83 -53.22 30.99
N VAL A 44 2.87 -52.64 31.71
CA VAL A 44 1.62 -52.10 31.15
C VAL A 44 1.82 -50.60 30.97
N ASP A 45 2.74 -50.27 30.05
CA ASP A 45 3.26 -48.93 29.87
C ASP A 45 2.53 -48.18 28.75
N PHE A 46 2.38 -46.86 28.93
CA PHE A 46 1.78 -45.95 27.96
C PHE A 46 2.75 -44.82 27.67
N GLY A 47 2.88 -44.44 26.40
CA GLY A 47 3.75 -43.36 25.93
C GLY A 47 2.94 -42.17 25.43
N TYR A 48 3.37 -40.96 25.78
CA TYR A 48 2.75 -39.70 25.38
C TYR A 48 3.81 -38.66 25.02
N VAL A 49 3.51 -37.81 24.04
CA VAL A 49 4.33 -36.64 23.67
C VAL A 49 3.47 -35.39 23.64
N PRO A 50 3.99 -34.20 24.02
CA PRO A 50 3.25 -32.94 23.85
C PRO A 50 2.83 -32.70 22.40
N ASN A 51 1.65 -32.13 22.21
CA ASN A 51 1.15 -31.69 20.91
C ASN A 51 1.01 -30.17 20.86
N ASN A 52 2.10 -29.47 21.21
CA ASN A 52 2.08 -28.02 21.25
C ASN A 52 2.00 -27.44 19.83
N THR A 53 1.23 -26.37 19.65
CA THR A 53 0.92 -25.77 18.35
C THR A 53 1.03 -24.25 18.41
N ILE A 54 1.70 -23.66 17.41
CA ILE A 54 1.76 -22.21 17.19
C ILE A 54 1.19 -21.89 15.82
N THR A 55 0.19 -21.00 15.74
CA THR A 55 -0.45 -20.59 14.49
C THR A 55 -0.46 -19.08 14.33
N GLY A 56 -0.47 -18.64 13.07
CA GLY A 56 -0.54 -17.22 12.74
C GLY A 56 -0.73 -16.98 11.25
N THR A 57 -0.81 -15.70 10.90
CA THR A 57 -0.98 -15.24 9.53
C THR A 57 0.04 -14.16 9.22
N VAL A 58 0.69 -14.27 8.05
CA VAL A 58 1.45 -13.17 7.45
C VAL A 58 0.55 -12.52 6.41
N TYR A 59 0.27 -11.23 6.52
CA TYR A 59 -0.74 -10.57 5.69
C TYR A 59 -0.31 -9.17 5.24
N ARG A 60 -1.02 -8.65 4.25
CA ARG A 60 -0.80 -7.32 3.71
C ARG A 60 -1.67 -6.29 4.44
N ASP A 61 -1.05 -5.46 5.25
CA ASP A 61 -1.70 -4.41 6.04
C ASP A 61 -1.77 -3.10 5.24
N ASP A 62 -2.60 -3.10 4.19
CA ASP A 62 -2.70 -2.01 3.21
C ASP A 62 -3.14 -0.69 3.84
N ASN A 63 -4.00 -0.77 4.85
CA ASN A 63 -4.56 0.40 5.51
C ASN A 63 -3.70 0.89 6.71
N ARG A 64 -2.65 0.14 7.06
CA ARG A 64 -1.70 0.40 8.14
C ARG A 64 -2.36 0.46 9.53
N ASP A 65 -3.43 -0.28 9.74
CA ASP A 65 -4.20 -0.28 11.01
C ASP A 65 -3.73 -1.35 12.02
N LYS A 66 -2.82 -2.24 11.58
CA LYS A 66 -2.19 -3.28 12.39
C LYS A 66 -3.15 -4.34 12.91
N MET A 67 -4.29 -4.52 12.25
CA MET A 67 -5.30 -5.47 12.65
C MET A 67 -5.80 -6.21 11.44
N ILE A 68 -5.64 -7.54 11.44
CA ILE A 68 -6.23 -8.38 10.41
C ILE A 68 -7.78 -8.27 10.43
N ASN A 69 -8.33 -7.44 9.53
CA ASN A 69 -9.76 -7.26 9.39
C ASN A 69 -10.21 -7.51 7.96
N GLY A 70 -10.66 -8.73 7.69
CA GLY A 70 -11.64 -9.13 6.65
C GLY A 70 -11.34 -8.90 5.16
N ASP A 71 -10.63 -7.83 4.79
CA ASP A 71 -10.39 -7.39 3.41
C ASP A 71 -8.89 -7.38 3.07
N GLU A 72 -8.02 -7.64 4.05
CA GLU A 72 -6.58 -7.67 3.88
C GLU A 72 -6.11 -9.06 3.45
N PRO A 73 -5.43 -9.19 2.30
CA PRO A 73 -5.04 -10.49 1.80
C PRO A 73 -3.84 -11.03 2.56
N GLY A 74 -3.85 -12.35 2.77
CA GLY A 74 -2.67 -13.09 3.18
C GLY A 74 -1.52 -12.96 2.18
N LEU A 75 -0.29 -13.02 2.69
CA LEU A 75 0.92 -13.03 1.88
C LEU A 75 1.38 -14.46 1.70
N GLU A 76 1.09 -15.03 0.53
CA GLU A 76 1.49 -16.39 0.15
C GLU A 76 3.00 -16.52 -0.04
N ARG A 77 3.55 -17.70 0.32
CA ARG A 77 4.95 -18.08 0.12
C ARG A 77 5.96 -17.16 0.81
N VAL A 78 5.57 -16.58 1.93
CA VAL A 78 6.49 -15.92 2.86
C VAL A 78 7.08 -16.97 3.78
N SER A 79 8.41 -16.96 3.92
CA SER A 79 9.12 -17.94 4.73
C SER A 79 9.01 -17.57 6.22
N VAL A 80 8.56 -18.50 7.04
CA VAL A 80 8.41 -18.36 8.49
C VAL A 80 9.23 -19.43 9.18
N GLN A 81 10.01 -19.02 10.18
CA GLN A 81 10.93 -19.88 10.93
C GLN A 81 10.47 -20.01 12.38
N LEU A 82 10.59 -21.23 12.91
CA LEU A 82 10.50 -21.49 14.34
C LEU A 82 11.90 -21.66 14.89
N LEU A 83 12.23 -20.92 15.95
CA LEU A 83 13.52 -20.97 16.62
C LEU A 83 13.37 -21.44 18.07
N ASP A 84 14.40 -22.12 18.59
CA ASP A 84 14.49 -22.48 20.01
C ASP A 84 15.07 -21.33 20.88
N GLU A 85 15.18 -21.56 22.19
CA GLU A 85 15.72 -20.60 23.17
C GLU A 85 17.16 -20.14 22.85
N ASP A 86 17.94 -20.96 22.14
CA ASP A 86 19.31 -20.62 21.72
C ASP A 86 19.35 -19.90 20.36
N GLY A 87 18.19 -19.67 19.73
CA GLY A 87 18.06 -19.02 18.42
C GLY A 87 18.41 -19.95 17.25
N LYS A 88 18.40 -21.27 17.44
CA LYS A 88 18.57 -22.24 16.36
C LYS A 88 17.23 -22.46 15.66
N VAL A 89 17.25 -22.39 14.33
CA VAL A 89 16.09 -22.72 13.50
C VAL A 89 15.78 -24.21 13.61
N LEU A 90 14.59 -24.53 14.09
CA LEU A 90 14.07 -25.89 14.20
C LEU A 90 13.26 -26.30 12.98
N GLN A 91 12.43 -25.37 12.49
CA GLN A 91 11.56 -25.58 11.35
C GLN A 91 11.50 -24.32 10.48
N THR A 92 11.23 -24.52 9.20
CA THR A 92 10.95 -23.45 8.25
C THR A 92 9.81 -23.92 7.36
N LEU A 93 8.82 -23.07 7.18
CA LEU A 93 7.71 -23.29 6.27
C LEU A 93 7.52 -22.03 5.41
N ASP A 94 6.71 -22.17 4.38
CA ASP A 94 6.19 -21.07 3.59
C ASP A 94 4.70 -20.94 3.92
N THR A 95 4.20 -19.71 4.05
CA THR A 95 2.77 -19.43 4.23
C THR A 95 1.94 -19.93 3.04
N ASP A 96 0.69 -20.32 3.31
CA ASP A 96 -0.25 -20.76 2.28
C ASP A 96 -0.86 -19.58 1.49
N ALA A 97 -1.80 -19.88 0.58
CA ALA A 97 -2.46 -18.89 -0.27
C ALA A 97 -3.20 -17.78 0.52
N ASP A 98 -3.63 -18.09 1.74
CA ASP A 98 -4.32 -17.17 2.64
C ASP A 98 -3.35 -16.57 3.68
N GLY A 99 -2.03 -16.76 3.50
CA GLY A 99 -0.99 -16.22 4.38
C GLY A 99 -0.82 -16.99 5.68
N ASN A 100 -1.51 -18.11 5.88
CA ASN A 100 -1.51 -18.82 7.16
C ASN A 100 -0.30 -19.74 7.29
N TYR A 101 0.08 -19.98 8.55
CA TYR A 101 1.05 -21.00 8.91
C TYR A 101 0.72 -21.68 10.25
N ALA A 102 1.26 -22.89 10.43
CA ALA A 102 1.15 -23.62 11.68
C ALA A 102 2.40 -24.47 11.93
N PHE A 103 3.00 -24.32 13.10
CA PHE A 103 3.97 -25.27 13.65
C PHE A 103 3.25 -26.18 14.64
N GLN A 104 3.20 -27.49 14.36
CA GLN A 104 2.44 -28.48 15.13
C GLN A 104 3.36 -29.54 15.71
N HIS A 105 2.85 -30.31 16.68
CA HIS A 105 3.57 -31.41 17.34
C HIS A 105 4.90 -30.95 17.96
N LEU A 106 4.90 -29.73 18.51
CA LEU A 106 6.09 -29.18 19.16
C LEU A 106 6.27 -29.83 20.54
N PRO A 107 7.51 -30.19 20.92
CA PRO A 107 7.84 -30.54 22.29
C PRO A 107 7.55 -29.39 23.26
N ASP A 108 7.64 -29.69 24.56
CA ASP A 108 7.67 -28.64 25.59
C ASP A 108 8.96 -27.84 25.46
N GLY A 109 8.85 -26.53 25.60
CA GLY A 109 10.00 -25.63 25.49
C GLY A 109 9.62 -24.22 25.10
N LYS A 110 10.67 -23.41 24.94
CA LYS A 110 10.54 -22.01 24.54
C LYS A 110 10.83 -21.83 23.07
N TYR A 111 9.98 -21.05 22.41
CA TYR A 111 10.06 -20.82 20.98
C TYR A 111 9.87 -19.35 20.64
N THR A 112 10.50 -18.92 19.54
CA THR A 112 10.14 -17.69 18.85
C THR A 112 9.77 -18.00 17.39
N VAL A 113 8.91 -17.17 16.82
CA VAL A 113 8.55 -17.23 15.41
C VAL A 113 9.16 -16.03 14.71
N LYS A 114 9.80 -16.26 13.57
CA LYS A 114 10.44 -15.21 12.78
C LYS A 114 10.00 -15.26 11.33
N VAL A 115 9.58 -14.14 10.79
CA VAL A 115 9.39 -13.97 9.36
C VAL A 115 10.73 -13.66 8.69
N VAL A 116 11.03 -14.36 7.60
CA VAL A 116 12.20 -14.08 6.78
C VAL A 116 11.75 -13.30 5.56
N ARG A 117 12.08 -12.00 5.51
CA ARG A 117 11.79 -11.15 4.36
C ARG A 117 12.53 -11.65 3.12
N SER A 118 11.80 -12.33 2.22
CA SER A 118 12.31 -12.79 0.92
C SER A 118 12.04 -11.73 -0.17
N SER A 119 12.43 -11.99 -1.42
CA SER A 119 12.26 -10.99 -2.50
C SER A 119 10.82 -10.50 -2.70
N SER A 120 9.80 -11.24 -2.26
CA SER A 120 8.39 -10.82 -2.36
C SER A 120 7.99 -9.72 -1.37
N ILE A 121 8.70 -9.59 -0.24
CA ILE A 121 8.38 -8.61 0.83
C ILE A 121 9.62 -7.87 1.37
N LYS A 122 10.76 -7.98 0.69
CA LYS A 122 12.06 -7.43 1.14
C LYS A 122 12.03 -5.94 1.46
N ASP A 123 11.21 -5.18 0.74
CA ASP A 123 11.13 -3.71 0.81
C ASP A 123 9.85 -3.26 1.53
N TYR A 124 9.08 -4.18 2.14
CA TYR A 124 7.87 -3.82 2.85
C TYR A 124 8.22 -3.35 4.26
N ASP A 125 7.48 -2.34 4.72
CA ASP A 125 7.43 -1.98 6.12
C ASP A 125 6.66 -3.07 6.88
N GLN A 126 7.14 -3.45 8.06
CA GLN A 126 6.34 -4.25 9.00
C GLN A 126 5.47 -3.31 9.82
N THR A 127 4.19 -3.61 9.92
CA THR A 127 3.18 -2.76 10.58
C THR A 127 2.60 -3.42 11.82
N GLU A 128 2.30 -4.72 11.74
CA GLU A 128 1.92 -5.57 12.87
C GLU A 128 3.05 -6.54 13.22
N ASP A 129 3.28 -6.65 14.52
CA ASP A 129 4.22 -7.57 15.15
C ASP A 129 3.55 -8.08 16.44
N PRO A 130 3.52 -9.40 16.72
CA PRO A 130 2.83 -9.92 17.91
C PRO A 130 3.30 -9.32 19.23
N ASP A 131 4.53 -8.80 19.29
CA ASP A 131 5.09 -8.15 20.49
C ASP A 131 5.32 -6.64 20.33
N ALA A 132 4.91 -6.07 19.19
CA ALA A 132 5.02 -4.67 18.82
C ALA A 132 6.46 -4.10 18.74
N THR A 133 7.49 -4.95 18.64
CA THR A 133 8.88 -4.48 18.50
C THR A 133 9.28 -4.15 17.06
N VAL A 134 8.57 -4.70 16.06
CA VAL A 134 8.78 -4.44 14.62
C VAL A 134 10.16 -4.92 14.17
N ASP A 135 10.49 -6.17 14.51
CA ASP A 135 11.79 -6.79 14.22
C ASP A 135 11.69 -8.14 13.47
N ASP A 136 10.53 -8.37 12.85
CA ASP A 136 10.12 -9.60 12.17
C ASP A 136 10.03 -10.84 13.09
N THR A 137 10.15 -10.68 14.41
CA THR A 137 10.27 -11.78 15.37
C THR A 137 9.28 -11.61 16.51
N SER A 138 8.57 -12.69 16.85
CA SER A 138 7.66 -12.68 17.99
C SER A 138 8.42 -12.64 19.32
N ALA A 139 7.69 -12.32 20.39
CA ALA A 139 8.11 -12.66 21.75
C ALA A 139 8.33 -14.19 21.92
N VAL A 140 8.98 -14.54 23.03
CA VAL A 140 9.17 -15.94 23.44
C VAL A 140 7.85 -16.53 23.93
N TYR A 141 7.45 -17.65 23.36
CA TYR A 141 6.34 -18.48 23.81
C TYR A 141 6.88 -19.69 24.59
N ASP A 142 6.44 -19.84 25.84
CA ASP A 142 6.76 -20.98 26.70
C ASP A 142 5.64 -22.03 26.58
N MET A 143 5.88 -23.05 25.77
CA MET A 143 4.91 -24.07 25.38
C MET A 143 5.00 -25.28 26.31
N GLY A 144 3.85 -25.73 26.79
CA GLY A 144 3.77 -26.92 27.64
C GLY A 144 2.37 -27.18 28.16
N PRO A 145 2.23 -28.04 29.18
CA PRO A 145 0.93 -28.40 29.74
C PRO A 145 0.11 -27.17 30.19
N GLY A 146 -1.10 -27.00 29.63
CA GLY A 146 -1.97 -25.86 29.91
C GLY A 146 -1.72 -24.60 29.06
N HIS A 147 -0.65 -24.60 28.26
CA HIS A 147 -0.28 -23.56 27.29
C HIS A 147 0.21 -24.18 25.97
N SER A 148 -0.53 -25.20 25.51
CA SER A 148 -0.17 -26.00 24.35
C SER A 148 -0.56 -25.37 23.01
N LEU A 149 -1.36 -24.30 23.04
CA LEU A 149 -1.82 -23.60 21.85
C LEU A 149 -1.51 -22.11 21.97
N GLN A 150 -0.77 -21.58 21.00
CA GLN A 150 -0.55 -20.16 20.79
C GLN A 150 -1.11 -19.77 19.43
N GLU A 151 -2.18 -18.99 19.43
CA GLU A 151 -2.83 -18.46 18.22
C GLU A 151 -2.50 -16.98 18.03
N ASN A 152 -2.87 -16.45 16.87
CA ASN A 152 -2.75 -15.03 16.51
C ASN A 152 -1.31 -14.51 16.58
N VAL A 153 -0.33 -15.33 16.21
CA VAL A 153 1.04 -14.88 16.00
C VAL A 153 1.11 -14.22 14.62
N ASN A 154 0.51 -13.05 14.47
CA ASN A 154 0.32 -12.42 13.16
C ASN A 154 1.41 -11.41 12.84
N PHE A 155 1.77 -11.31 11.56
CA PHE A 155 2.73 -10.32 11.07
C PHE A 155 2.13 -9.57 9.89
N GLY A 156 2.00 -8.26 10.03
CA GLY A 156 1.47 -7.35 9.01
C GLY A 156 2.59 -6.67 8.25
N TYR A 157 2.50 -6.63 6.93
CA TYR A 157 3.47 -5.96 6.06
C TYR A 157 2.79 -5.11 5.00
N VAL A 158 3.43 -4.03 4.57
CA VAL A 158 2.89 -3.15 3.54
C VAL A 158 4.00 -2.57 2.66
N PRO A 159 3.83 -2.51 1.33
CA PRO A 159 4.69 -1.69 0.48
C PRO A 159 4.48 -0.19 0.75
N ASP A 160 5.40 0.64 0.29
CA ASP A 160 5.24 2.09 0.38
C ASP A 160 4.31 2.61 -0.72
N TYR A 161 3.18 3.20 -0.29
CA TYR A 161 2.28 3.94 -1.18
C TYR A 161 2.62 5.43 -1.16
N LEU A 162 2.71 6.04 -2.35
CA LEU A 162 3.07 7.45 -2.47
C LEU A 162 2.33 8.20 -3.57
N ILE A 163 2.12 9.50 -3.32
CA ILE A 163 1.63 10.48 -4.29
C ILE A 163 2.66 11.59 -4.39
N ALA A 164 3.10 11.93 -5.61
CA ALA A 164 4.09 12.97 -5.83
C ALA A 164 3.80 13.83 -7.07
N GLY A 165 4.29 15.06 -7.04
CA GLY A 165 3.99 16.05 -8.06
C GLY A 165 4.93 17.24 -8.05
N ARG A 166 4.57 18.24 -8.84
CA ARG A 166 5.32 19.50 -8.97
C ARG A 166 4.39 20.70 -9.11
N VAL A 167 4.79 21.82 -8.52
CA VAL A 167 4.19 23.13 -8.78
C VAL A 167 5.18 24.00 -9.54
N TYR A 168 4.77 24.51 -10.70
CA TYR A 168 5.69 25.18 -11.63
C TYR A 168 5.05 26.35 -12.39
N ARG A 169 5.91 27.19 -12.97
CA ARG A 169 5.50 28.32 -13.81
C ARG A 169 5.40 27.85 -15.26
N ASP A 170 4.17 27.79 -15.76
CA ASP A 170 3.86 27.47 -17.15
C ASP A 170 3.86 28.77 -17.98
N ALA A 171 5.05 29.26 -18.30
CA ALA A 171 5.20 30.58 -18.93
C ALA A 171 4.67 30.61 -20.37
N ASP A 172 4.68 29.48 -21.06
CA ASP A 172 4.22 29.35 -22.44
C ASP A 172 2.76 28.87 -22.57
N LYS A 173 2.10 28.59 -21.44
CA LYS A 173 0.70 28.12 -21.33
C LYS A 173 0.49 26.79 -22.06
N SER A 174 1.48 25.91 -22.00
CA SER A 174 1.41 24.57 -22.61
C SER A 174 0.48 23.62 -21.84
N GLY A 175 0.25 23.88 -20.55
CA GLY A 175 -0.51 23.00 -19.66
C GLY A 175 0.26 21.72 -19.29
N SER A 176 1.59 21.72 -19.43
CA SER A 176 2.43 20.59 -19.03
C SER A 176 3.85 21.04 -18.66
N TYR A 177 4.42 20.49 -17.59
CA TYR A 177 5.82 20.80 -17.23
C TYR A 177 6.83 20.38 -18.30
N THR A 178 7.70 21.30 -18.70
CA THR A 178 8.91 21.01 -19.50
C THR A 178 10.19 21.36 -18.73
N ASP A 179 11.22 20.52 -18.87
CA ASP A 179 12.52 20.76 -18.25
C ASP A 179 13.08 22.16 -18.64
N GLY A 180 13.40 22.95 -17.62
CA GLY A 180 13.90 24.32 -17.78
C GLY A 180 12.89 25.40 -17.40
N GLU A 181 11.62 25.06 -17.21
CA GLU A 181 10.64 25.99 -16.65
C GLU A 181 10.95 26.32 -15.19
N GLU A 182 10.65 27.56 -14.81
CA GLU A 182 10.77 28.01 -13.42
C GLU A 182 9.81 27.21 -12.53
N THR A 183 10.18 27.02 -11.27
CA THR A 183 9.41 26.22 -10.32
C THR A 183 9.07 27.03 -9.08
N PHE A 184 7.99 26.66 -8.40
CA PHE A 184 7.55 27.35 -7.20
C PHE A 184 7.88 26.54 -5.96
N GLY A 185 8.94 26.94 -5.25
CA GLY A 185 9.28 26.37 -3.94
C GLY A 185 8.57 27.06 -2.77
N GLY A 186 8.33 26.31 -1.69
CA GLY A 186 7.66 26.78 -0.48
C GLY A 186 6.14 26.93 -0.60
N VAL A 187 5.53 26.34 -1.63
CA VAL A 187 4.07 26.32 -1.82
C VAL A 187 3.46 25.26 -0.92
N THR A 188 2.43 25.61 -0.15
CA THR A 188 1.69 24.67 0.69
C THR A 188 0.82 23.74 -0.15
N VAL A 189 0.92 22.44 0.10
CA VAL A 189 0.16 21.39 -0.58
C VAL A 189 -0.49 20.49 0.47
N ASP A 190 -1.81 20.31 0.39
CA ASP A 190 -2.58 19.42 1.24
C ASP A 190 -2.92 18.12 0.50
N LEU A 191 -2.92 17.01 1.23
CA LEU A 191 -3.53 15.76 0.84
C LEU A 191 -4.86 15.62 1.58
N LEU A 192 -5.94 15.38 0.84
CA LEU A 192 -7.28 15.20 1.35
C LEU A 192 -7.72 13.75 1.19
N ASP A 193 -8.43 13.21 2.19
CA ASP A 193 -9.09 11.91 2.08
C ASP A 193 -10.37 11.97 1.23
N LYS A 194 -11.02 10.82 1.03
CA LYS A 194 -12.29 10.70 0.30
C LYS A 194 -13.44 11.54 0.85
N ASP A 195 -13.39 11.92 2.12
CA ASP A 195 -14.43 12.71 2.80
C ASP A 195 -14.10 14.22 2.77
N GLY A 196 -12.94 14.58 2.20
CA GLY A 196 -12.47 15.95 2.08
C GLY A 196 -11.73 16.49 3.30
N ASN A 197 -11.32 15.64 4.23
CA ASN A 197 -10.50 16.06 5.37
C ASN A 197 -9.02 16.11 4.97
N VAL A 198 -8.29 17.11 5.45
CA VAL A 198 -6.83 17.17 5.30
C VAL A 198 -6.19 16.11 6.20
N VAL A 199 -5.47 15.17 5.58
CA VAL A 199 -4.77 14.07 6.28
C VAL A 199 -3.26 14.26 6.32
N ALA A 200 -2.71 15.08 5.42
CA ALA A 200 -1.32 15.49 5.44
C ALA A 200 -1.15 16.86 4.75
N THR A 201 -0.11 17.59 5.14
CA THR A 201 0.31 18.84 4.50
C THR A 201 1.82 18.81 4.31
N THR A 202 2.29 19.30 3.17
CA THR A 202 3.70 19.46 2.86
C THR A 202 3.94 20.80 2.15
N THR A 203 5.19 21.13 1.89
CA THR A 203 5.57 22.28 1.07
C THR A 203 6.47 21.86 -0.07
N THR A 204 6.32 22.47 -1.23
CA THR A 204 7.20 22.21 -2.37
C THR A 204 8.66 22.56 -2.06
N ASP A 205 9.59 21.75 -2.57
CA ASP A 205 11.02 22.01 -2.47
C ASP A 205 11.48 23.12 -3.45
N LYS A 206 12.79 23.40 -3.48
CA LYS A 206 13.37 24.42 -4.37
C LYS A 206 13.17 24.16 -5.87
N ASP A 207 12.86 22.93 -6.26
CA ASP A 207 12.59 22.51 -7.64
C ASP A 207 11.07 22.34 -7.87
N GLY A 208 10.24 22.84 -6.94
CA GLY A 208 8.79 22.80 -6.98
C GLY A 208 8.19 21.44 -6.65
N LYS A 209 8.98 20.44 -6.25
CA LYS A 209 8.50 19.07 -6.06
C LYS A 209 7.89 18.89 -4.68
N TYR A 210 6.89 18.03 -4.59
CA TYR A 210 6.32 17.57 -3.33
C TYR A 210 6.06 16.06 -3.39
N SER A 211 6.02 15.41 -2.22
CA SER A 211 5.60 14.02 -2.07
C SER A 211 4.85 13.80 -0.75
N PHE A 212 3.94 12.83 -0.78
CA PHE A 212 3.34 12.19 0.37
C PHE A 212 3.69 10.70 0.28
N GLU A 213 4.39 10.19 1.28
CA GLU A 213 4.93 8.83 1.31
C GLU A 213 4.31 8.03 2.46
N LYS A 214 4.43 6.70 2.41
CA LYS A 214 3.91 5.78 3.44
C LYS A 214 2.42 5.95 3.71
N LEU A 215 1.66 6.24 2.65
CA LEU A 215 0.22 6.41 2.75
C LEU A 215 -0.48 5.06 2.98
N PRO A 216 -1.58 5.02 3.74
CA PRO A 216 -2.55 3.94 3.64
C PRO A 216 -3.08 3.80 2.22
N ALA A 217 -3.48 2.59 1.82
CA ALA A 217 -4.28 2.41 0.61
C ALA A 217 -5.59 3.18 0.75
N GLY A 218 -6.01 3.85 -0.33
CA GLY A 218 -7.19 4.68 -0.27
C GLY A 218 -7.31 5.62 -1.46
N THR A 219 -8.35 6.44 -1.40
CA THR A 219 -8.64 7.48 -2.39
C THR A 219 -8.37 8.84 -1.78
N TYR A 220 -7.61 9.65 -2.50
CA TYR A 220 -7.14 10.95 -2.08
C TYR A 220 -7.38 12.02 -3.14
N ARG A 221 -7.25 13.28 -2.74
CA ARG A 221 -7.07 14.43 -3.64
C ARG A 221 -5.90 15.26 -3.15
N VAL A 222 -5.20 15.92 -4.07
CA VAL A 222 -4.14 16.86 -3.73
C VAL A 222 -4.65 18.27 -3.98
N LYS A 223 -4.42 19.19 -3.04
CA LYS A 223 -4.80 20.59 -3.16
C LYS A 223 -3.60 21.50 -2.97
N VAL A 224 -3.38 22.38 -3.93
CA VAL A 224 -2.40 23.46 -3.82
C VAL A 224 -3.09 24.71 -3.26
N HIS A 225 -2.44 25.41 -2.33
CA HIS A 225 -2.93 26.70 -1.84
C HIS A 225 -2.47 27.82 -2.81
N PRO A 226 -3.40 28.51 -3.51
CA PRO A 226 -3.04 29.56 -4.47
C PRO A 226 -2.77 30.91 -3.77
N ASP A 227 -1.90 30.89 -2.76
CA ASP A 227 -1.48 32.06 -1.99
C ASP A 227 0.02 32.33 -2.16
N GLY A 228 0.54 33.33 -1.43
CA GLY A 228 1.97 33.65 -1.45
C GLY A 228 2.51 33.90 -2.87
N ALA A 229 3.42 33.04 -3.31
CA ALA A 229 4.05 33.12 -4.64
C ALA A 229 3.08 32.84 -5.80
N LEU A 230 1.95 32.18 -5.53
CA LEU A 230 0.92 31.87 -6.52
C LEU A 230 -0.23 32.89 -6.54
N ALA A 231 -0.24 33.84 -5.60
CA ALA A 231 -1.34 34.79 -5.47
C ALA A 231 -1.54 35.62 -6.74
N GLY A 232 -2.73 35.52 -7.33
CA GLY A 232 -3.12 36.26 -8.53
C GLY A 232 -2.57 35.69 -9.84
N LEU A 233 -2.04 34.46 -9.84
CA LEU A 233 -1.73 33.71 -11.05
C LEU A 233 -2.95 32.94 -11.56
N ASP A 234 -3.02 32.73 -12.87
CA ASP A 234 -4.00 31.85 -13.50
C ASP A 234 -3.44 30.43 -13.56
N GLN A 235 -4.24 29.43 -13.21
CA GLN A 235 -3.84 28.03 -13.31
C GLN A 235 -3.97 27.51 -14.75
N THR A 236 -2.98 26.76 -15.22
CA THR A 236 -2.88 26.24 -16.59
C THR A 236 -2.78 24.73 -16.67
N GLU A 237 -2.14 24.07 -15.70
CA GLU A 237 -2.18 22.61 -15.52
C GLU A 237 -2.93 22.29 -14.22
N ASP A 238 -3.95 21.44 -14.33
CA ASP A 238 -4.63 20.78 -13.22
C ASP A 238 -4.79 19.30 -13.58
N PRO A 239 -4.48 18.35 -12.67
CA PRO A 239 -4.58 16.92 -12.96
C PRO A 239 -5.96 16.44 -13.45
N ASP A 240 -7.06 17.11 -13.10
CA ASP A 240 -8.40 16.78 -13.63
C ASP A 240 -8.92 17.75 -14.70
N GLY A 241 -8.13 18.77 -15.04
CA GLY A 241 -8.45 19.78 -16.04
C GLY A 241 -9.44 20.87 -15.55
N ILE A 242 -9.79 20.88 -14.27
CA ILE A 242 -10.58 21.94 -13.65
C ILE A 242 -9.62 22.88 -12.93
N ALA A 243 -9.58 24.15 -13.33
CA ALA A 243 -8.67 25.14 -12.75
C ALA A 243 -9.13 25.61 -11.35
N ASP A 244 -9.15 24.71 -10.36
CA ASP A 244 -9.53 24.98 -8.97
C ASP A 244 -8.40 24.66 -7.95
N SER A 245 -7.19 24.36 -8.45
CA SER A 245 -5.99 24.00 -7.69
C SER A 245 -6.17 22.74 -6.84
N MET A 246 -7.00 21.82 -7.31
CA MET A 246 -7.28 20.56 -6.65
C MET A 246 -7.36 19.45 -7.69
N SER A 247 -6.61 18.37 -7.49
CA SER A 247 -6.70 17.21 -8.34
C SER A 247 -8.09 16.54 -8.25
N GLY A 248 -8.38 15.74 -9.27
CA GLY A 248 -9.38 14.68 -9.19
C GLY A 248 -9.00 13.60 -8.16
N GLU A 249 -9.84 12.57 -8.09
CA GLU A 249 -9.60 11.42 -7.20
C GLU A 249 -8.41 10.57 -7.66
N ILE A 250 -7.51 10.31 -6.72
CA ILE A 250 -6.32 9.48 -6.89
C ILE A 250 -6.46 8.28 -5.97
N THR A 251 -6.60 7.08 -6.53
CA THR A 251 -6.62 5.84 -5.75
C THR A 251 -5.25 5.18 -5.77
N ILE A 252 -4.68 4.98 -4.58
CA ILE A 252 -3.43 4.24 -4.37
C ILE A 252 -3.69 2.96 -3.57
N GLY A 253 -2.84 1.97 -3.81
CA GLY A 253 -2.91 0.65 -3.17
C GLY A 253 -1.97 -0.33 -3.87
N PHE A 254 -2.13 -1.62 -3.60
CA PHE A 254 -1.18 -2.64 -4.05
C PHE A 254 -0.86 -2.63 -5.56
N GLU A 255 -1.87 -2.44 -6.39
CA GLU A 255 -1.75 -2.39 -7.86
C GLU A 255 -1.24 -1.03 -8.38
N ASN A 256 -1.35 0.03 -7.57
CA ASN A 256 -0.99 1.39 -7.93
C ASN A 256 -0.24 2.06 -6.77
N GLN A 257 0.97 1.55 -6.51
CA GLN A 257 1.74 1.92 -5.32
C GLN A 257 2.29 3.35 -5.41
N SER A 258 2.53 3.84 -6.63
CA SER A 258 3.13 5.14 -6.84
C SER A 258 2.39 5.91 -7.92
N VAL A 259 1.80 7.04 -7.52
CA VAL A 259 1.22 8.00 -8.45
C VAL A 259 2.11 9.23 -8.48
N THR A 260 2.74 9.46 -9.62
CA THR A 260 3.62 10.61 -9.84
C THR A 260 3.05 11.48 -10.96
N GLY A 261 3.55 12.72 -11.09
CA GLY A 261 3.08 13.64 -12.12
C GLY A 261 1.74 14.29 -11.78
N VAL A 262 1.38 14.36 -10.50
CA VAL A 262 0.25 15.17 -10.03
C VAL A 262 0.71 16.63 -10.04
N ASN A 263 0.75 17.26 -11.21
CA ASN A 263 1.38 18.56 -11.36
C ASN A 263 0.35 19.70 -11.38
N PHE A 264 0.81 20.89 -10.98
CA PHE A 264 0.02 22.11 -11.00
C PHE A 264 0.85 23.23 -11.66
N GLY A 265 0.34 23.76 -12.77
CA GLY A 265 1.00 24.79 -13.58
C GLY A 265 0.30 26.13 -13.40
N TYR A 266 1.07 27.22 -13.28
CA TYR A 266 0.52 28.57 -13.13
C TYR A 266 1.23 29.59 -14.01
N VAL A 267 0.48 30.57 -14.50
CA VAL A 267 0.98 31.66 -15.35
C VAL A 267 0.49 33.01 -14.83
N ALA A 268 1.24 34.08 -15.13
CA ALA A 268 0.73 35.42 -14.88
C ALA A 268 -0.52 35.69 -15.76
N PRO A 269 -1.55 36.37 -15.23
CA PRO A 269 -2.73 36.71 -16.01
C PRO A 269 -2.36 37.61 -17.17
N ASP A 270 -3.11 37.50 -18.27
CA ASP A 270 -2.93 38.39 -19.40
C ASP A 270 -3.18 39.85 -18.96
N ALA A 271 -2.29 40.76 -19.36
CA ALA A 271 -2.47 42.16 -19.06
C ALA A 271 -3.86 42.63 -19.56
N PRO A 272 -4.64 43.37 -18.76
CA PRO A 272 -5.94 43.84 -19.20
C PRO A 272 -5.76 44.64 -20.49
N ALA A 273 -6.58 44.31 -21.50
CA ALA A 273 -6.56 45.03 -22.77
C ALA A 273 -6.74 46.53 -22.48
N VAL A 274 -5.68 47.32 -22.69
CA VAL A 274 -5.77 48.77 -22.62
C VAL A 274 -6.70 49.20 -23.75
N GLU A 275 -7.95 49.56 -23.44
CA GLU A 275 -8.81 50.19 -24.43
C GLU A 275 -8.07 51.44 -24.97
N PRO A 276 -7.86 51.56 -26.29
CA PRO A 276 -7.21 52.75 -26.82
C PRO A 276 -8.06 53.97 -26.47
N SER A 277 -7.45 54.94 -25.79
CA SER A 277 -8.13 56.16 -25.35
C SER A 277 -8.87 56.82 -26.52
N ILE A 278 -10.05 57.38 -26.25
CA ILE A 278 -10.91 58.08 -27.24
C ILE A 278 -10.14 59.17 -28.01
N MET A 279 -9.02 59.67 -27.49
CA MET A 279 -8.14 60.64 -28.16
C MET A 279 -7.48 60.12 -29.44
N GLN A 280 -7.40 58.81 -29.68
CA GLN A 280 -6.90 58.27 -30.96
C GLN A 280 -7.97 58.14 -32.05
N ARG A 281 -9.26 58.33 -31.73
CA ARG A 281 -10.37 58.26 -32.71
C ARG A 281 -10.79 59.62 -33.28
N LEU A 282 -10.30 60.74 -32.74
CA LEU A 282 -10.64 62.10 -33.21
C LEU A 282 -9.70 62.71 -34.25
N ALA A 283 -8.59 62.05 -34.62
CA ALA A 283 -7.60 62.64 -35.53
C ALA A 283 -7.82 62.35 -37.04
N ARG A 284 -9.00 61.84 -37.46
CA ARG A 284 -9.31 61.61 -38.88
C ARG A 284 -10.68 62.13 -39.30
N THR A 285 -10.88 63.44 -39.24
CA THR A 285 -11.84 64.12 -40.12
C THR A 285 -11.30 65.50 -40.47
N GLY A 286 -10.78 65.66 -41.68
CA GLY A 286 -10.24 66.92 -42.20
C GLY A 286 -9.83 66.82 -43.67
N PHE A 287 -10.84 66.88 -44.55
CA PHE A 287 -10.81 67.42 -45.93
C PHE A 287 -9.88 68.67 -46.03
N ASP A 288 -9.17 69.06 -47.10
CA ASP A 288 -9.36 68.93 -48.57
C ASP A 288 -8.08 69.43 -49.31
N GLY A 289 -7.85 69.06 -50.59
CA GLY A 289 -7.13 69.93 -51.57
C GLY A 289 -5.93 69.43 -52.43
N LEU A 290 -6.26 68.90 -53.62
CA LEU A 290 -5.72 69.23 -54.98
C LEU A 290 -4.26 68.90 -55.47
N ILE A 291 -4.24 68.17 -56.62
CA ILE A 291 -3.28 68.07 -57.78
C ILE A 291 -1.87 67.49 -57.52
N GLY A 292 -1.36 66.50 -58.27
CA GLY A 292 -1.81 65.76 -59.46
C GLY A 292 -0.65 64.88 -60.00
N GLY A 293 -0.95 64.01 -60.98
CA GLY A 293 0.09 63.31 -61.75
C GLY A 293 -0.21 61.84 -62.01
N ALA A 294 -0.49 61.51 -63.27
CA ALA A 294 -0.94 60.23 -63.79
C ALA A 294 0.16 59.15 -63.85
N GLY A 295 -0.26 57.88 -63.82
CA GLY A 295 0.60 56.72 -64.08
C GLY A 295 -0.17 55.39 -64.04
N LEU A 296 -0.51 54.87 -65.21
CA LEU A 296 -1.31 53.69 -65.52
C LEU A 296 -0.63 52.34 -65.17
N GLY A 297 -1.45 51.30 -64.96
CA GLY A 297 -1.07 49.89 -65.15
C GLY A 297 -1.58 48.95 -64.05
N ALA A 298 -2.80 48.44 -64.15
CA ALA A 298 -3.21 47.18 -64.80
C ALA A 298 -3.25 45.98 -63.83
N ALA A 299 -4.41 45.32 -63.82
CA ALA A 299 -4.85 44.26 -62.93
C ALA A 299 -4.70 42.86 -63.55
N VAL A 300 -4.49 41.81 -62.74
CA VAL A 300 -4.88 40.39 -62.98
C VAL A 300 -4.87 39.69 -61.59
N VAL A 301 -6.00 39.35 -60.94
CA VAL A 301 -6.90 38.18 -61.07
C VAL A 301 -6.23 36.81 -60.79
N GLY A 302 -6.77 36.04 -59.85
CA GLY A 302 -6.58 34.58 -59.84
C GLY A 302 -6.65 33.88 -58.49
N GLY A 303 -7.79 33.93 -57.81
CA GLY A 303 -8.08 33.03 -56.69
C GLY A 303 -9.12 31.99 -57.11
N MET A 304 -8.73 30.71 -57.19
CA MET A 304 -9.60 29.55 -57.01
C MET A 304 -8.79 28.26 -57.15
N PHE A 305 -8.81 27.41 -56.11
CA PHE A 305 -8.94 25.97 -56.32
C PHE A 305 -9.64 25.33 -55.11
N LEU A 306 -10.87 24.89 -55.35
CA LEU A 306 -11.59 23.90 -54.56
C LEU A 306 -10.90 22.53 -54.73
N TRP A 307 -10.83 21.74 -53.66
CA TRP A 307 -11.16 20.33 -53.78
C TRP A 307 -11.90 19.80 -52.55
N MET A 308 -12.83 18.90 -52.83
CA MET A 308 -13.89 18.40 -51.94
C MET A 308 -13.72 16.88 -51.80
N ARG A 309 -14.44 16.33 -50.79
CA ARG A 309 -14.86 14.92 -50.58
C ARG A 309 -13.88 13.99 -49.83
N SER A 310 -14.34 13.07 -48.97
CA SER A 310 -15.70 12.52 -48.75
C SER A 310 -15.94 11.91 -47.36
N ARG A 311 -17.23 11.94 -47.00
CA ARG A 311 -18.01 11.26 -45.94
C ARG A 311 -17.63 9.81 -45.55
N ARG A 312 -17.62 9.60 -44.21
CA ARG A 312 -18.43 8.65 -43.40
C ARG A 312 -19.37 7.68 -44.14
N GLN A 313 -19.25 6.37 -43.89
CA GLN A 313 -20.05 5.56 -42.94
C GLN A 313 -19.86 4.06 -43.19
N GLY A 314 -19.76 3.32 -42.09
CA GLY A 314 -19.76 1.86 -41.95
C GLY A 314 -19.69 1.57 -40.47
#